data_AF-A0A258BHM9-F1
#
_entry.id   AF-A0A258BHM9-F1
#
_cell.length_a   1.000
_cell.length_b   1.000
_cell.length_c   1.000
_cell.angle_alpha   90.00
_cell.angle_beta   90.00
_cell.angle_gamma   90.00
#
_symmetry.space_group_name_H-M   'P 1'
#
loop_
_entity.id
_entity.type
_entity.pdbx_description
1 polymer ?
#
loop_
_entity_poly.entity_id
_entity_poly.type
_entity_poly.pdbx_seq_one_letter_code
_entity_poly.pdbx_strand_id
1 'polypeptide(L)'
;MLTYETSSPVSQQSGARVPWVAVVKAFAMKQIGAEVFGMPGYRFTLGHGVIDGFQAAPHEVRPASPQIGKAILSGRYAFAGARMSVQGSGDPWNRPSPNRGFALELHRFSWLMHLMTQGDAGAKEGLRLYMLWHKTFRTWTPFVWGQEILARRLINVSVFARKLATFATEQDAVILGQSLTQQARHLLRLPRNLAWFAQKAVALVLVGCVLGGKTGDSLRKTGLRLLPKALKRTVLPDGCHASRNPEQGLTLLYDLLLLEDALSQRGLALPDYLSEYIEKLTRAVRTLTHPDGSLCAFQGAESLTAEQVA
;
A
#
# COMPACT_ATOMS: atom_id res chain seq x y z
N MET A 1 -41.86 -55.17 -6.36
CA MET A 1 -42.62 -53.97 -5.97
C MET A 1 -41.59 -52.95 -5.52
N LEU A 2 -41.13 -52.09 -6.45
CA LEU A 2 -40.05 -51.12 -6.23
C LEU A 2 -40.67 -49.83 -5.70
N THR A 3 -40.41 -49.49 -4.45
CA THR A 3 -40.84 -48.25 -3.79
C THR A 3 -39.91 -47.10 -4.20
N TYR A 4 -40.47 -46.10 -4.87
CA TYR A 4 -39.81 -44.83 -5.17
C TYR A 4 -39.56 -44.06 -3.86
N GLU A 5 -38.30 -43.76 -3.54
CA GLU A 5 -37.95 -42.75 -2.54
C GLU A 5 -38.11 -41.36 -3.17
N THR A 6 -39.07 -40.60 -2.61
CA THR A 6 -39.35 -39.21 -2.94
C THR A 6 -38.20 -38.30 -2.56
N SER A 7 -37.71 -37.54 -3.53
CA SER A 7 -36.70 -36.50 -3.38
C SER A 7 -37.13 -35.41 -2.38
N SER A 8 -36.25 -35.08 -1.45
CA SER A 8 -36.42 -33.94 -0.53
C SER A 8 -36.31 -32.60 -1.29
N PRO A 9 -37.13 -31.59 -1.00
CA PRO A 9 -37.02 -30.30 -1.67
C PRO A 9 -35.78 -29.55 -1.19
N VAL A 10 -34.95 -29.13 -2.15
CA VAL A 10 -33.82 -28.22 -1.93
C VAL A 10 -34.36 -26.91 -1.35
N SER A 11 -33.92 -26.56 -0.16
CA SER A 11 -34.21 -25.28 0.48
C SER A 11 -33.82 -24.13 -0.46
N GLN A 12 -34.81 -23.34 -0.89
CA GLN A 12 -34.58 -22.12 -1.66
C GLN A 12 -33.67 -21.18 -0.86
N GLN A 13 -32.43 -21.04 -1.30
CA GLN A 13 -31.55 -19.97 -0.82
C GLN A 13 -32.18 -18.64 -1.20
N SER A 14 -32.61 -17.88 -0.19
CA SER A 14 -33.10 -16.52 -0.32
C SER A 14 -32.06 -15.66 -1.03
N GLY A 15 -32.34 -15.27 -2.28
CA GLY A 15 -31.48 -14.39 -3.05
C GLY A 15 -31.24 -13.09 -2.29
N ALA A 16 -29.99 -12.79 -1.98
CA ALA A 16 -29.60 -11.54 -1.35
C ALA A 16 -30.03 -10.37 -2.25
N ARG A 17 -31.08 -9.64 -1.85
CA ARG A 17 -31.51 -8.42 -2.54
C ARG A 17 -30.41 -7.39 -2.38
N VAL A 18 -29.59 -7.21 -3.42
CA VAL A 18 -28.61 -6.13 -3.48
C VAL A 18 -29.38 -4.82 -3.35
N PRO A 19 -29.11 -3.95 -2.35
CA PRO A 19 -29.81 -2.69 -2.20
C PRO A 19 -29.35 -1.74 -3.29
N TRP A 20 -30.00 -1.80 -4.46
CA TRP A 20 -29.67 -1.01 -5.65
C TRP A 20 -29.54 0.48 -5.35
N VAL A 21 -30.33 1.01 -4.40
CA VAL A 21 -30.22 2.40 -3.93
C VAL A 21 -28.84 2.68 -3.30
N ALA A 22 -28.28 1.76 -2.52
CA ALA A 22 -26.95 1.92 -1.94
C ALA A 22 -25.84 1.80 -3.00
N VAL A 23 -26.00 0.90 -3.98
CA VAL A 23 -25.07 0.74 -5.11
C VAL A 23 -25.06 2.00 -5.98
N VAL A 24 -26.24 2.51 -6.35
CA VAL A 24 -26.40 3.74 -7.14
C VAL A 24 -25.87 4.94 -6.37
N LYS A 25 -26.16 5.08 -5.07
CA LYS A 25 -25.57 6.15 -4.23
C LYS A 25 -24.05 6.05 -4.17
N ALA A 26 -23.49 4.86 -4.00
CA ALA A 26 -22.03 4.67 -3.99
C ALA A 26 -21.41 5.03 -5.34
N PHE A 27 -22.07 4.67 -6.45
CA PHE A 27 -21.63 5.00 -7.80
C PHE A 27 -21.70 6.51 -8.07
N ALA A 28 -22.82 7.16 -7.71
CA ALA A 28 -22.99 8.61 -7.84
C ALA A 28 -21.99 9.39 -6.98
N MET A 29 -21.76 8.98 -5.72
CA MET A 29 -20.74 9.58 -4.85
C MET A 29 -19.33 9.37 -5.40
N LYS A 30 -19.06 8.23 -6.04
CA LYS A 30 -17.78 7.97 -6.72
C LYS A 30 -17.60 8.86 -7.94
N GLN A 31 -18.66 9.09 -8.72
CA GLN A 31 -18.63 9.94 -9.91
C GLN A 31 -18.49 11.43 -9.56
N ILE A 32 -19.29 11.92 -8.61
CA ILE A 32 -19.19 13.29 -8.09
C ILE A 32 -17.82 13.52 -7.45
N GLY A 33 -17.31 12.56 -6.67
CA GLY A 33 -15.95 12.62 -6.14
C GLY A 33 -14.89 12.69 -7.24
N ALA A 34 -15.07 11.95 -8.34
CA ALA A 34 -14.16 11.98 -9.47
C ALA A 34 -14.16 13.33 -10.19
N GLU A 35 -15.34 13.93 -10.36
CA GLU A 35 -15.48 15.27 -10.95
C GLU A 35 -14.83 16.33 -10.05
N VAL A 36 -15.12 16.30 -8.73
CA VAL A 36 -14.54 17.25 -7.76
C VAL A 36 -13.02 17.13 -7.66
N PHE A 37 -12.47 15.92 -7.72
CA PHE A 37 -11.01 15.71 -7.65
C PHE A 37 -10.29 15.98 -8.98
N GLY A 38 -11.01 15.84 -10.11
CA GLY A 38 -10.49 16.14 -11.44
C GLY A 38 -10.51 17.63 -11.81
N MET A 39 -11.20 18.48 -11.03
CA MET A 39 -11.31 19.92 -11.32
C MET A 39 -9.95 20.63 -11.34
N PRO A 40 -9.74 21.57 -12.29
CA PRO A 40 -8.59 22.45 -12.27
C PRO A 40 -8.45 23.13 -10.91
N GLY A 41 -7.24 23.11 -10.36
CA GLY A 41 -6.95 23.71 -9.07
C GLY A 41 -7.27 22.85 -7.84
N TYR A 42 -7.85 21.65 -7.99
CA TYR A 42 -8.00 20.69 -6.88
C TYR A 42 -6.70 20.50 -6.09
N ARG A 43 -5.57 20.41 -6.82
CA ARG A 43 -4.24 20.24 -6.22
C ARG A 43 -3.88 21.36 -5.23
N PHE A 44 -4.31 22.60 -5.48
CA PHE A 44 -4.06 23.72 -4.56
C PHE A 44 -4.79 23.54 -3.23
N THR A 45 -5.97 22.91 -3.24
CA THR A 45 -6.71 22.60 -2.01
C THR A 45 -6.02 21.55 -1.15
N LEU A 46 -5.12 20.73 -1.72
CA LEU A 46 -4.28 19.83 -0.93
C LEU A 46 -3.16 20.59 -0.22
N GLY A 47 -2.82 21.80 -0.67
CA GLY A 47 -1.78 22.65 -0.14
C GLY A 47 -0.37 22.08 -0.32
N HIS A 48 0.63 22.95 -0.25
CA HIS A 48 2.02 22.55 -0.08
C HIS A 48 2.29 22.50 1.42
N GLY A 49 2.68 21.33 1.94
CA GLY A 49 3.18 21.26 3.31
C GLY A 49 4.60 21.79 3.34
N VAL A 50 4.91 22.69 4.28
CA VAL A 50 6.30 22.91 4.67
C VAL A 50 6.72 21.67 5.45
N ILE A 51 7.84 21.09 5.01
CA ILE A 51 8.47 19.92 5.63
C ILE A 51 9.84 20.36 6.11
N ASP A 52 10.21 19.92 7.31
CA ASP A 52 11.51 20.26 7.90
C ASP A 52 12.61 19.26 7.48
N GLY A 53 12.25 18.24 6.68
CA GLY A 53 13.15 17.20 6.18
C GLY A 53 12.58 15.79 6.36
N PHE A 54 13.41 14.78 6.03
CA PHE A 54 13.10 13.36 6.18
C PHE A 54 13.71 12.83 7.48
N GLN A 55 12.87 12.60 8.49
CA GLN A 55 13.27 12.38 9.88
C GLN A 55 13.43 10.90 10.24
N ALA A 56 12.49 10.05 9.83
CA ALA A 56 12.58 8.60 10.01
C ALA A 56 12.98 7.91 8.69
N ALA A 57 13.67 6.79 8.81
CA ALA A 57 13.98 5.83 7.76
C ALA A 57 13.74 4.42 8.30
N PRO A 58 12.48 3.99 8.41
CA PRO A 58 12.15 2.66 8.91
C PRO A 58 12.71 1.57 8.01
N HIS A 59 13.09 0.46 8.61
CA HIS A 59 13.71 -0.67 7.93
C HIS A 59 12.65 -1.54 7.26
N GLU A 60 12.77 -1.76 5.96
CA GLU A 60 11.92 -2.72 5.25
C GLU A 60 12.28 -4.14 5.70
N VAL A 61 11.37 -4.76 6.45
CA VAL A 61 11.50 -6.15 6.93
C VAL A 61 11.16 -7.17 5.85
N ARG A 62 10.41 -6.77 4.82
CA ARG A 62 10.07 -7.68 3.72
C ARG A 62 11.32 -8.07 2.93
N PRO A 63 11.46 -9.34 2.53
CA PRO A 63 12.62 -9.80 1.78
C PRO A 63 12.60 -9.23 0.37
N ALA A 64 13.74 -8.67 -0.03
CA ALA A 64 13.92 -8.07 -1.35
C ALA A 64 14.79 -8.96 -2.23
N SER A 65 14.36 -9.23 -3.48
CA SER A 65 15.15 -9.98 -4.46
C SER A 65 16.16 -9.08 -5.20
N PRO A 66 17.48 -9.37 -5.12
CA PRO A 66 18.49 -8.70 -5.93
C PRO A 66 18.34 -8.95 -7.44
N GLN A 67 17.82 -10.10 -7.83
CA GLN A 67 17.60 -10.45 -9.23
C GLN A 67 16.51 -9.57 -9.86
N ILE A 68 15.43 -9.30 -9.11
CA ILE A 68 14.38 -8.36 -9.54
C ILE A 68 14.95 -6.94 -9.61
N GLY A 69 15.73 -6.51 -8.61
CA GLY A 69 16.40 -5.21 -8.61
C GLY A 69 17.28 -4.99 -9.84
N LYS A 70 18.13 -5.97 -10.16
CA LYS A 70 18.99 -5.95 -11.35
C LYS A 70 18.18 -5.94 -12.65
N ALA A 71 17.06 -6.67 -12.70
CA ALA A 71 16.19 -6.66 -13.86
C ALA A 71 15.58 -5.28 -14.12
N ILE A 72 15.07 -4.63 -13.07
CA ILE A 72 14.49 -3.29 -13.15
C ILE A 72 15.53 -2.26 -13.56
N LEU A 73 16.75 -2.31 -12.98
CA LEU A 73 17.86 -1.46 -13.42
C LEU A 73 18.16 -1.60 -14.92
N SER A 74 18.01 -2.81 -15.47
CA SER A 74 18.17 -3.07 -16.90
C SER A 74 16.92 -2.78 -17.75
N GLY A 75 15.92 -2.09 -17.19
CA GLY A 75 14.68 -1.74 -17.89
C GLY A 75 13.70 -2.91 -18.08
N ARG A 76 13.84 -4.00 -17.31
CA ARG A 76 12.96 -5.18 -17.39
C ARG A 76 12.07 -5.26 -16.16
N TYR A 77 10.77 -5.18 -16.40
CA TYR A 77 9.73 -5.17 -15.38
C TYR A 77 8.86 -6.42 -15.54
N ALA A 78 8.65 -7.15 -14.44
CA ALA A 78 7.82 -8.36 -14.42
C ALA A 78 6.89 -8.31 -13.21
N PHE A 79 5.60 -8.02 -13.44
CA PHE A 79 4.61 -7.83 -12.39
C PHE A 79 3.30 -8.54 -12.75
N ALA A 80 2.65 -9.16 -11.77
CA ALA A 80 1.34 -9.80 -11.92
C ALA A 80 1.23 -10.69 -13.19
N GLY A 81 2.24 -11.56 -13.38
CA GLY A 81 2.32 -12.48 -14.53
C GLY A 81 2.63 -11.84 -15.89
N ALA A 82 2.75 -10.52 -15.98
CA ALA A 82 3.07 -9.81 -17.22
C ALA A 82 4.48 -9.22 -17.21
N ARG A 83 5.03 -8.96 -18.41
CA ARG A 83 6.39 -8.45 -18.60
C ARG A 83 6.37 -7.22 -19.50
N MET A 84 7.25 -6.26 -19.19
CA MET A 84 7.53 -5.09 -20.01
C MET A 84 9.05 -4.87 -20.03
N SER A 85 9.59 -4.64 -21.24
CA SER A 85 11.00 -4.30 -21.42
C SER A 85 11.10 -2.94 -22.09
N VAL A 86 11.73 -1.98 -21.43
CA VAL A 86 12.04 -0.65 -21.98
C VAL A 86 13.48 -0.66 -22.50
N GLN A 87 13.68 -1.17 -23.71
CA GLN A 87 14.94 -0.98 -24.44
C GLN A 87 15.00 0.44 -25.04
N GLY A 88 16.19 1.07 -25.03
CA GLY A 88 16.42 2.41 -25.59
C GLY A 88 16.11 3.55 -24.61
N SER A 89 15.53 4.64 -25.12
CA SER A 89 15.19 5.87 -24.37
C SER A 89 13.82 5.83 -23.64
N GLY A 90 13.25 4.64 -23.46
CA GLY A 90 11.91 4.47 -22.90
C GLY A 90 11.90 4.35 -21.37
N ASP A 91 10.80 4.80 -20.76
CA ASP A 91 10.52 4.63 -19.34
C ASP A 91 9.22 3.85 -19.14
N PRO A 92 9.03 3.15 -18.00
CA PRO A 92 7.85 2.32 -17.78
C PRO A 92 6.54 3.11 -17.80
N TRP A 93 6.60 4.42 -17.55
CA TRP A 93 5.48 5.34 -17.56
C TRP A 93 5.04 5.77 -18.97
N ASN A 94 5.91 5.64 -19.96
CA ASN A 94 5.69 6.11 -21.34
C ASN A 94 5.14 4.99 -22.25
N ARG A 95 4.70 3.87 -21.66
CA ARG A 95 4.18 2.71 -22.39
C ARG A 95 2.87 2.24 -21.77
N PRO A 96 1.93 1.72 -22.57
CA PRO A 96 0.74 1.10 -22.03
C PRO A 96 1.13 -0.11 -21.17
N SER A 97 0.56 -0.19 -19.97
CA SER A 97 0.74 -1.37 -19.11
C SER A 97 0.08 -2.60 -19.76
N PRO A 98 0.73 -3.78 -19.77
CA PRO A 98 0.19 -4.97 -20.41
C PRO A 98 -1.16 -5.43 -19.87
N ASN A 99 -1.39 -5.29 -18.56
CA ASN A 99 -2.66 -5.60 -17.91
C ASN A 99 -2.86 -4.72 -16.67
N ARG A 100 -4.05 -4.80 -16.05
CA ARG A 100 -4.40 -4.02 -14.86
C ARG A 100 -3.50 -4.34 -13.66
N GLY A 101 -3.19 -5.62 -13.42
CA GLY A 101 -2.35 -6.05 -12.31
C GLY A 101 -0.94 -5.46 -12.40
N PHE A 102 -0.37 -5.46 -13.61
CA PHE A 102 0.91 -4.82 -13.89
C PHE A 102 0.87 -3.32 -13.59
N ALA A 103 -0.17 -2.63 -14.04
CA ALA A 103 -0.35 -1.20 -13.79
C ALA A 103 -0.46 -0.90 -12.27
N LEU A 104 -1.20 -1.73 -11.51
CA LEU A 104 -1.30 -1.60 -10.07
C LEU A 104 0.09 -1.67 -9.41
N GLU A 105 0.83 -2.75 -9.65
CA GLU A 105 2.14 -2.97 -9.02
C GLU A 105 3.16 -1.90 -9.44
N LEU A 106 3.15 -1.52 -10.71
CA LEU A 106 3.99 -0.44 -11.20
C LEU A 106 3.73 0.85 -10.42
N HIS A 107 2.46 1.27 -10.29
CA HIS A 107 2.08 2.50 -9.59
C HIS A 107 2.09 2.40 -8.05
N ARG A 108 2.21 1.21 -7.48
CA ARG A 108 2.37 0.96 -6.04
C ARG A 108 3.81 1.09 -5.57
N PHE A 109 4.79 1.08 -6.47
CA PHE A 109 6.21 1.12 -6.11
C PHE A 109 6.63 -0.03 -5.16
N SER A 110 5.92 -1.16 -5.17
CA SER A 110 6.29 -2.36 -4.41
C SER A 110 7.68 -2.86 -4.80
N TRP A 111 8.04 -2.68 -6.07
CA TRP A 111 9.34 -3.01 -6.63
C TRP A 111 10.51 -2.14 -6.14
N LEU A 112 10.25 -1.03 -5.45
CA LEU A 112 11.30 -0.10 -5.01
C LEU A 112 12.26 -0.77 -4.01
N MET A 113 11.75 -1.64 -3.13
CA MET A 113 12.59 -2.41 -2.20
C MET A 113 13.60 -3.30 -2.93
N HIS A 114 13.20 -3.93 -4.03
CA HIS A 114 14.09 -4.76 -4.84
C HIS A 114 15.16 -3.91 -5.49
N LEU A 115 14.81 -2.71 -5.96
CA LEU A 115 15.78 -1.79 -6.54
C LEU A 115 16.84 -1.35 -5.51
N MET A 116 16.46 -1.19 -4.24
CA MET A 116 17.39 -0.80 -3.16
C MET A 116 18.50 -1.82 -2.88
N THR A 117 18.33 -3.08 -3.30
CA THR A 117 19.38 -4.12 -3.22
C THR A 117 20.57 -3.84 -4.13
N GLN A 118 20.43 -2.93 -5.10
CA GLN A 118 21.46 -2.58 -6.07
C GLN A 118 22.32 -1.38 -5.61
N GLY A 119 22.31 -1.08 -4.31
CA GLY A 119 23.07 0.03 -3.72
C GLY A 119 22.66 1.40 -4.26
N ASP A 120 23.65 2.26 -4.47
CA ASP A 120 23.46 3.65 -4.92
C ASP A 120 22.85 3.74 -6.32
N ALA A 121 23.21 2.83 -7.22
CA ALA A 121 22.62 2.78 -8.56
C ALA A 121 21.11 2.56 -8.48
N GLY A 122 20.67 1.66 -7.60
CA GLY A 122 19.26 1.42 -7.33
C GLY A 122 18.54 2.62 -6.76
N ALA A 123 19.14 3.30 -5.78
CA ALA A 123 18.53 4.48 -5.16
C ALA A 123 18.40 5.66 -6.15
N LYS A 124 19.45 5.92 -6.96
CA LYS A 124 19.43 6.93 -8.02
C LYS A 124 18.36 6.65 -9.06
N GLU A 125 18.25 5.40 -9.52
CA GLU A 125 17.22 5.03 -10.49
C GLU A 125 15.81 5.11 -9.89
N GLY A 126 15.64 4.69 -8.63
CA GLY A 126 14.37 4.82 -7.92
C GLY A 126 13.91 6.28 -7.80
N LEU A 127 14.85 7.19 -7.51
CA LEU A 127 14.58 8.63 -7.47
C LEU A 127 14.19 9.15 -8.85
N ARG A 128 14.97 8.82 -9.90
CA ARG A 128 14.70 9.23 -11.29
C ARG A 128 13.30 8.79 -11.73
N LEU A 129 12.96 7.52 -11.50
CA LEU A 129 11.66 6.95 -11.83
C LEU A 129 10.52 7.58 -11.03
N TYR A 130 10.75 7.92 -9.76
CA TYR A 130 9.76 8.64 -8.95
C TYR A 130 9.54 10.08 -9.45
N MET A 131 10.60 10.81 -9.78
CA MET A 131 10.49 12.19 -10.30
C MET A 131 9.79 12.22 -11.65
N LEU A 132 10.10 11.25 -12.52
CA LEU A 132 9.37 11.09 -13.77
C LEU A 132 7.90 10.74 -13.53
N TRP A 133 7.61 9.81 -12.62
CA TRP A 133 6.24 9.49 -12.23
C TRP A 133 5.51 10.73 -11.69
N HIS A 134 6.16 11.55 -10.85
CA HIS A 134 5.58 12.78 -10.31
C HIS A 134 5.25 13.75 -11.45
N LYS A 135 6.17 13.97 -12.38
CA LYS A 135 5.95 14.85 -13.54
C LYS A 135 4.71 14.42 -14.35
N THR A 136 4.55 13.12 -14.56
CA THR A 136 3.47 12.56 -15.39
C THR A 136 2.13 12.43 -14.66
N PHE A 137 2.14 12.06 -13.37
CA PHE A 137 0.94 11.64 -12.62
C PHE A 137 0.63 12.49 -11.37
N ARG A 138 1.27 13.66 -11.21
CA ARG A 138 0.94 14.61 -10.12
C ARG A 138 -0.49 15.17 -10.17
N THR A 139 -1.14 15.12 -11.33
CA THR A 139 -2.56 15.47 -11.46
C THR A 139 -3.41 14.27 -11.11
N TRP A 140 -4.52 14.54 -10.41
CA TRP A 140 -5.42 13.47 -9.97
C TRP A 140 -5.98 12.68 -11.16
N THR A 141 -6.00 11.36 -11.02
CA THR A 141 -6.74 10.46 -11.91
C THR A 141 -7.40 9.35 -11.06
N PRO A 142 -8.59 8.84 -11.44
CA PRO A 142 -9.30 7.87 -10.62
C PRO A 142 -8.51 6.60 -10.33
N PHE A 143 -7.68 6.17 -11.29
CA PHE A 143 -6.86 4.98 -11.16
C PHE A 143 -5.64 5.23 -10.26
N VAL A 144 -4.74 6.13 -10.64
CA VAL A 144 -3.44 6.33 -9.96
C VAL A 144 -3.58 6.91 -8.55
N TRP A 145 -4.65 7.66 -8.30
CA TRP A 145 -4.96 8.25 -6.99
C TRP A 145 -6.02 7.48 -6.21
N GLY A 146 -6.45 6.32 -6.71
CA GLY A 146 -7.37 5.42 -6.01
C GLY A 146 -6.76 4.81 -4.74
N GLN A 147 -7.60 4.45 -3.76
CA GLN A 147 -7.15 3.89 -2.46
C GLN A 147 -6.28 2.65 -2.60
N GLU A 148 -6.61 1.79 -3.58
CA GLU A 148 -5.92 0.54 -3.89
C GLU A 148 -4.45 0.72 -4.25
N ILE A 149 -4.08 1.89 -4.77
CA ILE A 149 -2.71 2.22 -5.18
C ILE A 149 -2.09 3.18 -4.16
N LEU A 150 -2.82 4.24 -3.80
CA LEU A 150 -2.27 5.38 -3.09
C LEU A 150 -1.73 5.03 -1.70
N ALA A 151 -2.46 4.23 -0.92
CA ALA A 151 -2.01 3.86 0.42
C ALA A 151 -0.72 3.03 0.36
N ARG A 152 -0.69 2.01 -0.50
CA ARG A 152 0.48 1.14 -0.69
C ARG A 152 1.67 1.91 -1.27
N ARG A 153 1.45 2.80 -2.25
CA ARG A 153 2.51 3.70 -2.78
C ARG A 153 3.10 4.59 -1.69
N LEU A 154 2.26 5.21 -0.87
CA LEU A 154 2.73 6.03 0.23
C LEU A 154 3.57 5.23 1.22
N ILE A 155 3.18 4.00 1.54
CA ILE A 155 3.97 3.12 2.40
C ILE A 155 5.33 2.85 1.75
N ASN A 156 5.34 2.26 0.55
CA ASN A 156 6.55 1.80 -0.12
C ASN A 156 7.54 2.93 -0.42
N VAL A 157 7.05 4.11 -0.84
CA VAL A 157 7.92 5.26 -1.10
C VAL A 157 8.43 5.88 0.21
N SER A 158 7.61 5.94 1.27
CA SER A 158 8.02 6.56 2.54
C SER A 158 9.16 5.81 3.21
N VAL A 159 9.14 4.47 3.17
CA VAL A 159 10.22 3.62 3.70
C VAL A 159 11.59 4.03 3.14
N PHE A 160 11.65 4.32 1.84
CA PHE A 160 12.90 4.69 1.17
C PHE A 160 13.10 6.19 0.94
N ALA A 161 12.17 7.05 1.37
CA ALA A 161 12.17 8.47 1.03
C ALA A 161 13.45 9.19 1.46
N ARG A 162 13.96 8.90 2.67
CA ARG A 162 15.23 9.48 3.15
C ARG A 162 16.42 9.03 2.30
N LYS A 163 16.48 7.75 1.91
CA LYS A 163 17.54 7.21 1.04
C LYS A 163 17.48 7.80 -0.37
N LEU A 164 16.28 7.98 -0.91
CA LEU A 164 16.08 8.68 -2.20
C LEU A 164 16.56 10.14 -2.12
N ALA A 165 16.24 10.83 -1.01
CA ALA A 165 16.62 12.22 -0.80
C ALA A 165 18.15 12.43 -0.73
N THR A 166 18.93 11.43 -0.30
CA THR A 166 20.40 11.50 -0.31
C THR A 166 20.99 11.70 -1.71
N PHE A 167 20.29 11.25 -2.76
CA PHE A 167 20.73 11.41 -4.16
C PHE A 167 19.97 12.51 -4.91
N ALA A 168 19.06 13.20 -4.22
CA ALA A 168 18.24 14.25 -4.80
C ALA A 168 18.97 15.58 -4.80
N THR A 169 18.68 16.40 -5.80
CA THR A 169 18.94 17.84 -5.67
C THR A 169 18.07 18.42 -4.56
N GLU A 170 18.42 19.59 -4.02
CA GLU A 170 17.59 20.26 -3.01
C GLU A 170 16.15 20.45 -3.50
N GLN A 171 15.98 20.83 -4.78
CA GLN A 171 14.67 20.99 -5.41
C GLN A 171 13.90 19.68 -5.48
N ASP A 172 14.56 18.59 -5.90
CA ASP A 172 13.93 17.26 -5.99
C ASP A 172 13.53 16.72 -4.62
N ALA A 173 14.33 16.96 -3.57
CA ALA A 173 14.00 16.58 -2.20
C ALA A 173 12.75 17.31 -1.70
N VAL A 174 12.62 18.60 -2.00
CA VAL A 174 11.41 19.39 -1.72
C VAL A 174 10.21 18.85 -2.48
N ILE A 175 10.37 18.54 -3.77
CA ILE A 175 9.29 17.96 -4.61
C ILE A 175 8.83 16.61 -4.04
N LEU A 176 9.77 15.73 -3.65
CA LEU A 176 9.48 14.43 -3.06
C LEU A 176 8.57 14.57 -1.83
N GLY A 177 8.98 15.37 -0.85
CA GLY A 177 8.21 15.48 0.39
C GLY A 177 6.91 16.27 0.24
N GLN A 178 6.86 17.27 -0.65
CA GLN A 178 5.59 17.92 -1.01
C GLN A 178 4.64 16.94 -1.72
N SER A 179 5.15 16.08 -2.59
CA SER A 179 4.34 15.07 -3.27
C SER A 179 3.77 14.07 -2.28
N LEU A 180 4.58 13.55 -1.36
CA LEU A 180 4.10 12.65 -0.29
C LEU A 180 3.03 13.32 0.58
N THR A 181 3.22 14.59 0.92
CA THR A 181 2.23 15.37 1.68
C THR A 181 0.90 15.49 0.93
N GLN A 182 0.93 15.89 -0.35
CA GLN A 182 -0.29 16.05 -1.17
C GLN A 182 -1.03 14.72 -1.31
N GLN A 183 -0.29 13.65 -1.54
CA GLN A 183 -0.81 12.29 -1.63
C GLN A 183 -1.46 11.84 -0.31
N ALA A 184 -0.82 12.07 0.83
CA ALA A 184 -1.37 11.74 2.14
C ALA A 184 -2.63 12.55 2.49
N ARG A 185 -2.66 13.84 2.13
CA ARG A 185 -3.83 14.70 2.30
C ARG A 185 -4.99 14.28 1.38
N HIS A 186 -4.70 13.84 0.16
CA HIS A 186 -5.71 13.25 -0.71
C HIS A 186 -6.25 11.95 -0.11
N LEU A 187 -5.35 11.08 0.39
CA LEU A 187 -5.73 9.83 1.03
C LEU A 187 -6.68 10.07 2.21
N LEU A 188 -6.52 11.15 2.98
CA LEU A 188 -7.46 11.53 4.05
C LEU A 188 -8.89 11.77 3.54
N ARG A 189 -9.05 12.36 2.35
CA ARG A 189 -10.35 12.67 1.71
C ARG A 189 -11.05 11.45 1.14
N LEU A 190 -10.32 10.38 0.87
CA LEU A 190 -10.89 9.13 0.36
C LEU A 190 -11.73 8.41 1.45
N PRO A 191 -12.82 7.71 1.09
CA PRO A 191 -13.70 7.05 2.06
C PRO A 191 -12.98 5.99 2.90
N ARG A 192 -13.52 5.65 4.08
CA ARG A 192 -12.96 4.60 4.95
C ARG A 192 -13.49 3.23 4.52
N ASN A 193 -13.06 2.76 3.35
CA ASN A 193 -13.45 1.46 2.83
C ASN A 193 -12.74 0.35 3.61
N LEU A 194 -13.48 -0.69 4.01
CA LEU A 194 -13.02 -1.76 4.89
C LEU A 194 -11.70 -2.38 4.44
N ALA A 195 -11.57 -2.78 3.16
CA ALA A 195 -10.38 -3.50 2.71
C ALA A 195 -9.12 -2.64 2.58
N TRP A 196 -9.22 -1.31 2.70
CA TRP A 196 -8.08 -0.38 2.61
C TRP A 196 -7.92 0.47 3.88
N PHE A 197 -8.79 0.31 4.87
CA PHE A 197 -8.83 1.23 6.01
C PHE A 197 -7.58 1.13 6.87
N ALA A 198 -7.09 -0.09 7.14
CA ALA A 198 -5.84 -0.31 7.87
C ALA A 198 -4.65 0.26 7.09
N GLN A 199 -4.51 -0.08 5.81
CA GLN A 199 -3.46 0.44 4.93
C GLN A 199 -3.47 1.97 4.86
N LYS A 200 -4.66 2.60 4.82
CA LYS A 200 -4.80 4.05 4.88
C LYS A 200 -4.26 4.61 6.21
N ALA A 201 -4.62 4.02 7.33
CA ALA A 201 -4.14 4.47 8.64
C ALA A 201 -2.62 4.32 8.77
N VAL A 202 -2.09 3.15 8.37
CA VAL A 202 -0.64 2.87 8.34
C VAL A 202 0.09 3.90 7.50
N ALA A 203 -0.34 4.12 6.25
CA ALA A 203 0.29 5.08 5.35
C ALA A 203 0.38 6.49 5.97
N LEU A 204 -0.67 6.94 6.67
CA LEU A 204 -0.68 8.25 7.32
C LEU A 204 0.27 8.33 8.51
N VAL A 205 0.35 7.29 9.34
CA VAL A 205 1.31 7.22 10.44
C VAL A 205 2.73 7.24 9.89
N LEU A 206 3.01 6.36 8.93
CA LEU A 206 4.33 6.18 8.34
C LEU A 206 4.84 7.46 7.65
N VAL A 207 4.03 8.06 6.76
CA VAL A 207 4.35 9.35 6.13
C VAL A 207 4.57 10.43 7.20
N GLY A 208 3.76 10.44 8.26
CA GLY A 208 3.89 11.40 9.36
C GLY A 208 5.08 11.17 10.30
N CYS A 209 5.69 9.99 10.30
CA CYS A 209 6.97 9.73 10.96
C CYS A 209 8.14 10.13 10.06
N VAL A 210 8.05 9.83 8.77
CA VAL A 210 9.09 10.11 7.78
C VAL A 210 9.21 11.61 7.51
N LEU A 211 8.11 12.33 7.36
CA LEU A 211 8.12 13.78 7.15
C LEU A 211 8.24 14.54 8.47
N GLY A 212 9.18 15.49 8.54
CA GLY A 212 9.34 16.41 9.66
C GLY A 212 8.29 17.54 9.69
N GLY A 213 8.29 18.26 10.81
CA GLY A 213 7.48 19.46 11.03
C GLY A 213 6.00 19.23 11.31
N LYS A 214 5.26 20.33 11.41
CA LYS A 214 3.83 20.35 11.78
C LYS A 214 2.96 19.49 10.85
N THR A 215 3.33 19.43 9.56
CA THR A 215 2.62 18.62 8.57
C THR A 215 2.74 17.13 8.89
N GLY A 216 3.96 16.63 9.14
CA GLY A 216 4.18 15.23 9.53
C GLY A 216 3.47 14.87 10.82
N ASP A 217 3.57 15.74 11.84
CA ASP A 217 2.90 15.54 13.13
C ASP A 217 1.38 15.42 13.02
N SER A 218 0.76 16.26 12.19
CA SER A 218 -0.69 16.23 11.97
C SER A 218 -1.14 14.94 11.27
N LEU A 219 -0.39 14.50 10.26
CA LEU A 219 -0.64 13.23 9.55
C LEU A 219 -0.50 12.04 10.51
N ARG A 220 0.59 12.00 11.29
CA ARG A 220 0.86 10.94 12.27
C ARG A 220 -0.22 10.84 13.32
N LYS A 221 -0.58 11.96 13.96
CA LYS A 221 -1.66 12.03 14.96
C LYS A 221 -3.00 11.55 14.38
N THR A 222 -3.30 11.96 13.14
CA THR A 222 -4.52 11.52 12.46
C THR A 222 -4.51 10.03 12.17
N GLY A 223 -3.40 9.48 11.66
CA GLY A 223 -3.23 8.05 11.42
C GLY A 223 -3.39 7.23 12.70
N LEU A 224 -2.71 7.61 13.79
CA LEU A 224 -2.79 6.93 15.09
C LEU A 224 -4.21 6.96 15.69
N ARG A 225 -4.98 8.01 15.44
CA ARG A 225 -6.39 8.08 15.84
C ARG A 225 -7.30 7.14 15.02
N LEU A 226 -6.95 6.88 13.77
CA LEU A 226 -7.72 6.01 12.88
C LEU A 226 -7.36 4.53 13.07
N LEU A 227 -6.11 4.24 13.38
CA LEU A 227 -5.53 2.90 13.36
C LEU A 227 -6.27 1.89 14.27
N PRO A 228 -6.65 2.19 15.52
CA PRO A 228 -7.39 1.23 16.36
C PRO A 228 -8.72 0.80 15.75
N LYS A 229 -9.47 1.75 15.16
CA LYS A 229 -10.76 1.48 14.51
C LYS A 229 -10.58 0.69 13.22
N ALA A 230 -9.46 0.88 12.53
CA ALA A 230 -9.13 0.15 11.33
C ALA A 230 -8.73 -1.29 11.67
N LEU A 231 -7.80 -1.48 12.61
CA LEU A 231 -7.33 -2.79 13.05
C LEU A 231 -8.46 -3.65 13.62
N LYS A 232 -9.36 -3.07 14.43
CA LYS A 232 -10.56 -3.79 14.93
C LYS A 232 -11.46 -4.33 13.82
N ARG A 233 -11.47 -3.70 12.65
CA ARG A 233 -12.28 -4.15 11.50
C ARG A 233 -11.52 -5.08 10.56
N THR A 234 -10.20 -4.96 10.54
CA THR A 234 -9.32 -5.69 9.61
C THR A 234 -8.78 -6.98 10.22
N VAL A 235 -8.58 -7.06 11.53
CA VAL A 235 -8.08 -8.23 12.24
C VAL A 235 -9.21 -8.83 13.06
N LEU A 236 -9.51 -10.11 12.80
CA LEU A 236 -10.56 -10.87 13.46
C LEU A 236 -10.13 -11.34 14.87
N PRO A 237 -11.05 -11.83 15.72
CA PRO A 237 -10.70 -12.31 17.07
C PRO A 237 -9.66 -13.42 17.10
N ASP A 238 -9.59 -14.24 16.05
CA ASP A 238 -8.59 -15.31 15.86
C ASP A 238 -7.21 -14.80 15.38
N GLY A 239 -7.06 -13.49 15.19
CA GLY A 239 -5.84 -12.87 14.68
C GLY A 239 -5.71 -12.89 13.15
N CYS A 240 -6.61 -13.56 12.43
CA CYS A 240 -6.58 -13.61 10.97
C CYS A 240 -7.03 -12.28 10.36
N HIS A 241 -6.54 -11.98 9.16
CA HIS A 241 -7.05 -10.87 8.37
C HIS A 241 -8.51 -11.12 7.94
N ALA A 242 -9.33 -10.07 7.89
CA ALA A 242 -10.77 -10.15 7.61
C ALA A 242 -11.09 -10.70 6.21
N SER A 243 -10.16 -10.61 5.26
CA SER A 243 -10.28 -11.24 3.94
C SER A 243 -10.04 -12.75 3.96
N ARG A 244 -9.61 -13.32 5.09
CA ARG A 244 -9.19 -14.72 5.23
C ARG A 244 -8.05 -15.12 4.29
N ASN A 245 -7.36 -14.14 3.73
CA ASN A 245 -6.19 -14.32 2.88
C ASN A 245 -4.92 -14.20 3.77
N PRO A 246 -4.13 -15.29 3.91
CA PRO A 246 -2.93 -15.29 4.75
C PRO A 246 -1.89 -14.23 4.37
N GLU A 247 -1.66 -14.02 3.07
CA GLU A 247 -0.71 -13.02 2.54
C GLU A 247 -1.11 -11.59 2.94
N GLN A 248 -2.40 -11.27 2.98
CA GLN A 248 -2.87 -9.97 3.48
C GLN A 248 -2.61 -9.79 4.98
N GLY A 249 -2.71 -10.89 5.76
CA GLY A 249 -2.34 -10.89 7.18
C GLY A 249 -0.85 -10.63 7.38
N LEU A 250 0.01 -11.35 6.64
CA LEU A 250 1.45 -11.15 6.67
C LEU A 250 1.86 -9.74 6.20
N THR A 251 1.26 -9.26 5.12
CA THR A 251 1.50 -7.91 4.61
C THR A 251 1.16 -6.85 5.66
N LEU A 252 0.03 -7.01 6.37
CA LEU A 252 -0.35 -6.12 7.45
C LEU A 252 0.61 -6.22 8.64
N LEU A 253 1.07 -7.42 9.00
CA LEU A 253 2.07 -7.61 10.06
C LEU A 253 3.33 -6.79 9.76
N TYR A 254 3.89 -6.94 8.55
CA TYR A 254 5.05 -6.16 8.11
C TYR A 254 4.78 -4.64 8.14
N ASP A 255 3.58 -4.22 7.74
CA ASP A 255 3.16 -2.81 7.82
C ASP A 255 3.15 -2.29 9.27
N LEU A 256 2.76 -3.10 10.26
CA LEU A 256 2.74 -2.69 11.67
C LEU A 256 4.15 -2.67 12.28
N LEU A 257 5.02 -3.61 11.90
CA LEU A 257 6.44 -3.59 12.30
C LEU A 257 7.16 -2.34 11.75
N LEU A 258 6.83 -1.91 10.52
CA LEU A 258 7.31 -0.64 9.98
C LEU A 258 6.87 0.57 10.83
N LEU A 259 5.65 0.54 11.39
CA LEU A 259 5.19 1.62 12.26
C LEU A 259 5.92 1.62 13.60
N GLU A 260 6.18 0.45 14.17
CA GLU A 260 6.94 0.30 15.41
C GLU A 260 8.33 0.92 15.28
N ASP A 261 9.08 0.55 14.24
CA ASP A 261 10.40 1.11 13.97
C ASP A 261 10.32 2.63 13.67
N ALA A 262 9.37 3.06 12.82
CA ALA A 262 9.22 4.48 12.50
C ALA A 262 8.86 5.35 13.71
N LEU A 263 8.08 4.85 14.67
CA LEU A 263 7.75 5.54 15.92
C LEU A 263 8.96 5.57 16.86
N SER A 264 9.67 4.45 16.97
CA SER A 264 10.89 4.32 17.77
C SER A 264 11.98 5.32 17.33
N GLN A 265 12.23 5.42 16.01
CA GLN A 265 13.17 6.41 15.45
C GLN A 265 12.77 7.87 15.70
N ARG A 266 11.49 8.12 16.01
CA ARG A 266 10.97 9.45 16.39
C ARG A 266 10.97 9.67 17.90
N GLY A 267 11.46 8.72 18.70
CA GLY A 267 11.44 8.76 20.15
C GLY A 267 10.03 8.71 20.74
N LEU A 268 9.08 8.11 20.02
CA LEU A 268 7.68 8.03 20.44
C LEU A 268 7.38 6.65 21.01
N ALA A 269 6.66 6.62 22.13
CA ALA A 269 6.20 5.37 22.74
C ALA A 269 5.25 4.63 21.77
N LEU A 270 5.43 3.31 21.72
CA LEU A 270 4.55 2.42 20.98
C LEU A 270 3.21 2.30 21.71
N PRO A 271 2.06 2.57 21.08
CA PRO A 271 0.77 2.37 21.73
C PRO A 271 0.49 0.89 22.01
N ASP A 272 0.00 0.55 23.20
CA ASP A 272 -0.22 -0.84 23.64
C ASP A 272 -1.07 -1.67 22.66
N TYR A 273 -2.10 -1.06 22.06
CA TYR A 273 -2.96 -1.75 21.09
C TYR A 273 -2.16 -2.22 19.87
N LEU A 274 -1.11 -1.51 19.47
CA LEU A 274 -0.30 -1.84 18.31
C LEU A 274 0.50 -3.12 18.57
N SER A 275 1.12 -3.24 19.76
CA SER A 275 1.79 -4.45 20.22
C SER A 275 0.84 -5.65 20.27
N GLU A 276 -0.39 -5.45 20.77
CA GLU A 276 -1.42 -6.51 20.82
C GLU A 276 -1.77 -7.03 19.40
N TYR A 277 -1.96 -6.13 18.43
CA TYR A 277 -2.29 -6.53 17.05
C TYR A 277 -1.10 -7.16 16.33
N ILE A 278 0.14 -6.71 16.58
CA ILE A 278 1.35 -7.36 16.08
C ILE A 278 1.39 -8.81 16.59
N GLU A 279 1.25 -9.02 17.90
CA GLU A 279 1.28 -10.37 18.49
C GLU A 279 0.16 -11.28 17.95
N LYS A 280 -1.05 -10.76 17.77
CA LYS A 280 -2.17 -11.49 17.16
C LYS A 280 -1.88 -11.93 15.73
N LEU A 281 -1.39 -11.01 14.89
CA LEU A 281 -1.04 -11.32 13.50
C LEU A 281 0.14 -12.29 13.43
N THR A 282 1.17 -12.11 14.27
CA THR A 282 2.30 -13.04 14.36
C THR A 282 1.85 -14.45 14.71
N ARG A 283 0.97 -14.62 15.71
CA ARG A 283 0.39 -15.92 16.05
C ARG A 283 -0.38 -16.52 14.87
N ALA A 284 -1.27 -15.74 14.24
CA ALA A 284 -2.07 -16.20 13.12
C ALA A 284 -1.20 -16.61 11.91
N VAL A 285 -0.20 -15.82 11.55
CA VAL A 285 0.76 -16.15 10.48
C VAL A 285 1.46 -17.47 10.80
N ARG A 286 2.02 -17.62 12.01
CA ARG A 286 2.68 -18.86 12.43
C ARG A 286 1.78 -20.08 12.35
N THR A 287 0.51 -19.96 12.74
CA THR A 287 -0.47 -21.06 12.61
C THR A 287 -0.78 -21.42 11.15
N LEU A 288 -0.64 -20.46 10.23
CA LEU A 288 -0.88 -20.62 8.80
C LEU A 288 0.40 -20.98 8.02
N THR A 289 1.55 -21.06 8.70
CA THR A 289 2.84 -21.47 8.14
C THR A 289 3.00 -22.98 8.22
N HIS A 290 3.37 -23.62 7.11
CA HIS A 290 3.69 -25.04 7.05
C HIS A 290 5.01 -25.36 7.78
N PRO A 291 5.26 -26.65 8.12
CA PRO A 291 6.51 -27.05 8.76
C PRO A 291 7.79 -26.71 7.96
N ASP A 292 7.66 -26.55 6.64
CA ASP A 292 8.76 -26.13 5.74
C ASP A 292 8.98 -24.61 5.72
N GLY A 293 8.18 -23.85 6.48
CA GLY A 293 8.23 -22.39 6.56
C GLY A 293 7.38 -21.66 5.51
N SER A 294 6.80 -22.36 4.53
CA SER A 294 5.95 -21.73 3.51
C SER A 294 4.59 -21.29 4.09
N LEU A 295 4.02 -20.21 3.55
CA LEU A 295 2.68 -19.75 3.96
C LEU A 295 1.60 -20.47 3.15
N CYS A 296 0.52 -20.89 3.80
CA CYS A 296 -0.59 -21.51 3.09
C CYS A 296 -1.26 -20.56 2.07
N ALA A 297 -1.64 -21.11 0.91
CA ALA A 297 -2.20 -20.36 -0.20
C ALA A 297 -3.73 -20.53 -0.29
N PHE A 298 -4.47 -19.77 0.52
CA PHE A 298 -5.95 -19.75 0.52
C PHE A 298 -6.51 -18.38 0.13
N GLN A 299 -7.74 -18.38 -0.40
CA GLN A 299 -8.52 -17.15 -0.67
C GLN A 299 -7.77 -16.12 -1.54
N GLY A 300 -7.12 -16.61 -2.60
CA GLY A 300 -6.37 -15.80 -3.55
C GLY A 300 -4.99 -15.35 -3.06
N ALA A 301 -4.45 -15.95 -1.99
CA ALA A 301 -3.04 -15.80 -1.62
C ALA A 301 -2.15 -16.60 -2.57
N GLU A 302 -0.97 -16.08 -2.87
CA GLU A 302 0.08 -16.85 -3.54
C GLU A 302 0.84 -17.73 -2.53
N SER A 303 1.46 -18.81 -3.01
CA SER A 303 2.34 -19.63 -2.17
C SER A 303 3.64 -18.87 -1.92
N LEU A 304 3.88 -18.49 -0.66
CA LEU A 304 5.08 -17.77 -0.24
C LEU A 304 6.10 -18.74 0.35
N THR A 305 7.37 -18.57 -0.03
CA THR A 305 8.48 -19.39 0.48
C THR A 305 8.80 -19.06 1.95
N ALA A 306 9.55 -19.93 2.61
CA ALA A 306 10.03 -19.68 3.98
C ALA A 306 10.79 -18.35 4.11
N GLU A 307 11.62 -18.02 3.14
CA GLU A 307 12.35 -16.74 3.09
C GLU A 307 11.39 -15.54 3.08
N GLN A 308 10.23 -15.66 2.43
CA GLN A 308 9.21 -14.62 2.33
C GLN A 308 8.39 -14.40 3.61
N VAL A 309 8.40 -15.38 4.52
CA VAL A 309 7.61 -15.41 5.76
C VAL A 309 8.45 -15.10 7.00
N ALA A 310 9.76 -15.36 6.94
CA ALA A 310 10.71 -15.31 8.06
C ALA A 310 10.89 -13.91 8.68
#